data_AF-A0A0A0CV47-F1
#
_entry.id   AF-A0A0A0CV47-F1
#
_cell.length_a   1.000
_cell.length_b   1.000
_cell.length_c   1.000
_cell.angle_alpha   90.00
_cell.angle_beta   90.00
_cell.angle_gamma   90.00
#
_symmetry.space_group_name_H-M   'P 1'
#
loop_
_entity.id
_entity.type
_entity.pdbx_description
1 polymer ?
#
loop_
_entity_poly.entity_id
_entity_poly.type
_entity_poly.pdbx_seq_one_letter_code
_entity_poly.pdbx_strand_id
1 'polypeptide(L)' 'MDRADAILKAVQRIYDAAVSPDAWSGAVEAIAAAADGQRGSLLVEDQPQRRADLMIGWRWDP' A
#
# COMPACT_ATOMS: atom_id res chain seq x y z
N MET A 1 0.75 -0.08 -18.67
CA MET A 1 -0.10 -1.12 -18.04
C MET A 1 -1.52 -0.55 -18.04
N ASP A 2 -2.54 -1.32 -18.42
CA ASP A 2 -3.92 -0.80 -18.44
C ASP A 2 -4.36 -0.47 -17.00
N ARG A 3 -5.23 0.53 -16.84
CA ARG A 3 -5.76 0.92 -15.52
C ARG A 3 -6.50 -0.25 -14.86
N ALA A 4 -7.17 -1.08 -15.66
CA ALA A 4 -7.81 -2.30 -15.18
C ALA A 4 -6.81 -3.29 -14.56
N ASP A 5 -5.65 -3.49 -15.19
CA ASP A 5 -4.58 -4.34 -14.67
C ASP A 5 -4.00 -3.79 -13.36
N ALA A 6 -3.83 -2.46 -13.28
CA ALA A 6 -3.35 -1.80 -12.06
C ALA A 6 -4.33 -2.00 -10.89
N ILE A 7 -5.64 -1.89 -11.15
CA ILE A 7 -6.68 -2.15 -10.15
C ILE A 7 -6.65 -3.61 -9.69
N LEU A 8 -6.57 -4.57 -10.62
CA LEU A 8 -6.49 -5.99 -10.26
C LEU A 8 -5.25 -6.29 -9.41
N LYS A 9 -4.11 -5.72 -9.78
CA LYS A 9 -2.87 -5.83 -9.01
C LYS A 9 -3.01 -5.24 -7.60
N ALA A 10 -3.67 -4.09 -7.45
CA ALA A 10 -3.94 -3.49 -6.15
C ALA A 10 -4.82 -4.38 -5.29
N VAL A 11 -5.92 -4.93 -5.85
CA VAL A 11 -6.81 -5.85 -5.14
C VAL A 11 -6.07 -7.09 -4.65
N GLN A 12 -5.24 -7.69 -5.50
CA GLN A 12 -4.45 -8.85 -5.12
C GLN A 12 -3.48 -8.54 -3.98
N ARG A 13 -2.78 -7.39 -4.03
CA ARG A 13 -1.85 -6.99 -2.98
C ARG A 13 -2.53 -6.67 -1.65
N ILE A 14 -3.75 -6.12 -1.68
CA ILE A 14 -4.57 -5.93 -0.46
C ILE A 14 -4.92 -7.28 0.16
N TYR A 15 -5.30 -8.26 -0.67
CA TYR A 15 -5.61 -9.60 -0.18
C TYR A 15 -4.38 -10.25 0.49
N ASP A 16 -3.22 -10.19 -0.17
CA ASP A 16 -1.98 -10.74 0.39
C ASP A 16 -1.61 -10.05 1.72
N ALA A 17 -1.80 -8.72 1.80
CA ALA A 17 -1.51 -7.93 3.00
C ALA A 17 -2.47 -8.20 4.17
N ALA A 18 -3.71 -8.64 3.89
CA ALA A 18 -4.64 -9.09 4.92
C ALA A 18 -4.16 -10.40 5.59
N VAL A 19 -3.40 -11.23 4.87
CA VAL A 19 -2.86 -12.51 5.37
C VAL A 19 -1.46 -12.33 5.98
N SER A 20 -0.68 -11.37 5.47
CA SER A 20 0.66 -11.05 5.96
C SER A 20 0.80 -9.53 6.15
N PRO A 21 0.72 -9.03 7.40
CA PRO A 21 0.75 -7.58 7.67
C PRO A 21 1.98 -6.85 7.09
N ASP A 22 3.11 -7.53 6.95
CA ASP A 22 4.34 -6.95 6.38
C ASP A 22 4.19 -6.57 4.89
N ALA A 23 3.23 -7.16 4.19
CA ALA A 23 2.99 -6.90 2.77
C ALA A 23 2.19 -5.61 2.50
N TRP A 24 1.69 -4.91 3.53
CA TRP A 24 0.95 -3.65 3.38
C TRP A 24 1.77 -2.55 2.69
N SER A 25 3.08 -2.54 2.89
CA SER A 25 4.00 -1.61 2.21
C SER A 25 3.86 -1.65 0.68
N GLY A 26 3.93 -2.85 0.09
CA GLY A 26 3.75 -3.03 -1.36
C GLY A 26 2.30 -2.90 -1.84
N ALA A 27 1.32 -3.12 -0.96
CA ALA A 27 -0.10 -2.89 -1.29
C ALA A 27 -0.41 -1.41 -1.47
N VAL A 28 0.12 -0.55 -0.60
CA VAL A 28 -0.06 0.91 -0.68
C VAL A 28 0.49 1.48 -1.99
N GLU A 29 1.61 0.97 -2.49
CA GLU A 29 2.17 1.36 -3.80
C GLU A 29 1.23 0.97 -4.95
N ALA A 30 0.72 -0.27 -4.93
CA ALA A 30 -0.19 -0.75 -5.97
C ALA A 30 -1.51 0.04 -5.98
N ILE A 31 -2.02 0.41 -4.79
CA ILE A 31 -3.21 1.26 -4.65
C ILE A 31 -2.96 2.65 -5.22
N ALA A 32 -1.81 3.27 -4.90
CA ALA A 32 -1.45 4.58 -5.43
C ALA A 32 -1.41 4.54 -6.96
N ALA A 33 -0.74 3.54 -7.55
CA ALA A 33 -0.68 3.36 -9.00
C ALA A 33 -2.07 3.17 -9.63
N ALA A 34 -2.98 2.41 -8.99
CA ALA A 34 -4.34 2.22 -9.49
C ALA A 34 -5.21 3.49 -9.41
N ALA A 35 -4.87 4.41 -8.51
CA ALA A 35 -5.54 5.70 -8.32
C ALA A 35 -4.88 6.85 -9.10
N ASP A 36 -3.92 6.57 -9.98
CA ASP A 36 -3.04 7.57 -10.63
C ASP A 36 -2.31 8.49 -9.62
N GLY A 37 -2.15 7.99 -8.39
CA GLY A 37 -1.45 8.66 -7.29
C GLY A 37 0.05 8.41 -7.36
N GLN A 38 0.84 9.47 -7.14
CA GLN A 38 2.31 9.38 -7.16
C GLN A 38 2.92 8.94 -5.83
N ARG A 39 2.12 8.90 -4.75
CA ARG A 39 2.58 8.66 -3.38
C ARG A 39 1.53 7.91 -2.59
N GLY A 40 1.98 7.10 -1.65
CA GLY A 40 1.17 6.50 -0.60
C GLY A 40 1.91 6.56 0.73
N SER A 41 1.16 6.44 1.82
CA SER A 41 1.70 6.36 3.18
C SER A 41 0.95 5.29 3.95
N LEU A 42 1.67 4.55 4.80
CA LEU A 42 1.09 3.53 5.68
C LEU A 42 1.26 3.98 7.13
N LEU A 43 0.16 4.10 7.85
CA LEU A 43 0.16 4.30 9.30
C LEU A 43 -0.06 2.96 9.98
N VAL A 44 0.89 2.52 10.80
CA VAL A 44 0.78 1.30 11.60
C VAL A 44 0.58 1.70 13.05
N GLU A 45 -0.55 1.30 13.64
CA GLU A 45 -0.87 1.56 15.05
C GLU A 45 -0.74 0.27 15.87
N ASP A 46 0.15 0.29 16.86
CA ASP A 46 0.20 -0.68 17.95
C ASP A 46 -0.73 -0.19 19.07
N GLN A 47 -1.97 -0.68 19.04
CA GLN A 47 -2.99 -0.31 20.02
C GLN A 47 -2.61 -0.67 21.48
N PRO A 48 -2.06 -1.86 21.77
CA PRO A 48 -1.57 -2.18 23.12
C PRO A 48 -0.57 -1.17 23.68
N GLN A 49 0.34 -0.67 22.84
CA GLN A 49 1.40 0.24 23.25
C GLN A 49 1.06 1.72 23.04
N ARG A 50 -0.11 2.03 22.45
CA ARG A 50 -0.52 3.38 22.00
C ARG A 50 0.58 4.07 21.20
N ARG A 51 1.19 3.31 20.30
CA ARG A 51 2.28 3.79 19.44
C ARG A 51 1.81 3.74 18.00
N ALA A 52 2.12 4.79 17.26
CA ALA A 52 1.86 4.85 15.83
C ALA A 52 3.19 5.12 15.11
N ASP A 53 3.54 4.23 14.17
CA ASP A 53 4.69 4.40 13.30
C ASP A 53 4.17 4.72 11.89
N LEU A 54 4.57 5.88 11.36
CA LEU A 54 4.20 6.31 10.01
C LEU A 54 5.33 5.94 9.05
N MET A 55 5.04 5.00 8.14
CA MET A 55 5.92 4.67 7.03
C MET A 55 5.59 5.56 5.84
N ILE A 56 6.53 6.45 5.51
CA ILE A 56 6.46 7.35 4.36
C ILE A 56 7.53 6.96 3.36
N GLY A 57 7.14 6.79 2.10
CA GLY A 57 8.03 6.58 0.96
C GLY A 57 7.32 5.67 -0.05
N TRP A 58 7.37 5.86 -1.36
CA TRP A 58 8.46 6.41 -2.18
C TRP A 58 7.89 7.11 -3.42
N ARG A 59 8.76 7.81 -4.16
CA ARG A 59 8.45 8.42 -5.47
C ARG A 59 8.45 7.30 -6.53
N TRP A 60 7.33 7.09 -7.20
CA TRP A 60 7.26 6.23 -8.39
C TRP A 60 7.95 6.97 -9.56
N ASP A 61 9.10 6.47 -10.03
CA ASP A 61 9.60 6.82 -11.36
C ASP A 61 9.04 5.77 -12.34
N PRO A 62 8.35 6.20 -13.42
CA PRO A 62 7.57 5.35 -14.31
C PRO A 62 8.40 4.39 -15.16
#